data_AF-A0A0P7YAN3-F1
#
_entry.id   AF-A0A0P7YAN3-F1
#
_cell.length_a   1.000
_cell.length_b   1.000
_cell.length_c   1.000
_cell.angle_alpha   90.00
_cell.angle_beta   90.00
_cell.angle_gamma   90.00
#
_symmetry.space_group_name_H-M   'P 1'
#
loop_
_entity.id
_entity.type
_entity.pdbx_description
1 polymer ?
#
loop_
_entity_poly.entity_id
_entity_poly.type
_entity_poly.pdbx_seq_one_letter_code
_entity_poly.pdbx_strand_id
1 'polypeptide(L)' 'MIIVVGLILAFILILIFSNRAMRHCRWRAQGMGDDGKRDFRCMACGARTTTSDGNPPRVCLRPDAPPGH' A
#
# COMPACT_ATOMS: atom_id res chain seq x y z
N MET A 1 -9.54 32.75 -17.40
CA MET A 1 -8.76 32.53 -16.16
C MET A 1 -9.34 31.46 -15.25
N ILE A 2 -10.66 31.27 -15.18
CA ILE A 2 -11.26 30.16 -14.41
C ILE A 2 -10.91 28.78 -15.00
N ILE A 3 -10.85 28.66 -16.33
CA ILE A 3 -10.51 27.39 -17.00
C ILE A 3 -9.09 26.93 -16.66
N VAL A 4 -8.12 27.85 -16.64
CA VAL A 4 -6.72 27.55 -16.29
C VAL A 4 -6.61 27.10 -14.84
N VAL A 5 -7.31 27.79 -13.93
CA VAL A 5 -7.34 27.44 -12.51
C VAL A 5 -7.98 26.06 -12.29
N GLY A 6 -9.08 25.75 -13.01
CA GLY A 6 -9.73 24.44 -12.95
C GLY A 6 -8.84 23.30 -13.43
N LEU A 7 -8.07 23.50 -14.50
CA LEU A 7 -7.13 22.51 -15.01
C LEU A 7 -5.99 22.24 -14.02
N ILE A 8 -5.44 23.29 -13.40
CA ILE A 8 -4.37 23.15 -12.39
C ILE A 8 -4.89 22.37 -11.18
N LEU A 9 -6.09 22.70 -10.69
CA LEU A 9 -6.73 21.99 -9.57
C LEU A 9 -6.97 20.51 -9.91
N ALA A 10 -7.51 20.20 -11.09
CA ALA A 10 -7.71 18.83 -11.53
C ALA A 10 -6.39 18.05 -11.59
N PHE A 11 -5.32 18.68 -12.09
CA PHE A 11 -4.00 18.06 -12.17
C PHE A 11 -3.40 17.77 -10.80
N ILE A 12 -3.51 18.71 -9.86
CA ILE A 12 -3.05 18.54 -8.47
C ILE A 12 -3.82 17.42 -7.77
N LEU A 13 -5.14 17.38 -7.94
CA LEU A 13 -5.97 16.32 -7.37
C LEU A 13 -5.57 14.95 -7.93
N ILE A 14 -5.37 14.83 -9.24
CA ILE A 14 -4.88 13.59 -9.86
C ILE A 14 -3.51 13.21 -9.29
N LEU A 15 -2.56 14.14 -9.15
CA LEU A 15 -1.24 13.84 -8.58
C LEU A 15 -1.29 13.36 -7.13
N ILE A 16 -2.19 13.93 -6.32
CA ILE A 16 -2.35 13.56 -4.91
C ILE A 16 -3.10 12.22 -4.77
N PHE A 17 -4.20 12.06 -5.51
CA PHE A 17 -5.09 10.90 -5.37
C PHE A 17 -4.66 9.68 -6.18
N SER A 18 -4.06 9.85 -7.37
CA SER A 18 -3.92 8.73 -8.30
C SER A 18 -2.97 7.63 -7.84
N ASN A 19 -2.08 7.79 -6.84
CA ASN A 19 -1.18 6.66 -6.56
C ASN A 19 -0.36 6.61 -5.27
N ARG A 20 -0.82 7.17 -4.14
CA ARG A 20 -0.02 7.04 -2.89
C ARG A 20 -0.15 5.67 -2.21
N ALA A 21 -1.26 4.96 -2.40
CA ALA A 21 -1.53 3.69 -1.72
C ALA A 21 -0.82 2.49 -2.35
N MET A 22 -0.78 2.38 -3.69
CA MET A 22 -0.15 1.25 -4.38
C MET A 22 1.35 1.45 -4.67
N ARG A 23 1.81 2.65 -5.10
CA ARG A 23 3.21 2.82 -5.58
C ARG A 23 4.29 2.60 -4.52
N HIS A 24 3.96 2.82 -3.24
CA HIS A 24 4.93 2.63 -2.19
C HIS A 24 4.87 1.24 -1.57
N CYS A 25 3.83 0.43 -1.82
CA CYS A 25 3.70 -0.84 -1.14
C CYS A 25 4.76 -1.83 -1.68
N ARG A 26 5.78 -2.12 -0.87
CA ARG A 26 6.89 -3.05 -1.18
C ARG A 26 6.77 -4.31 -0.34
N TRP A 27 5.91 -5.22 -0.78
CA TRP A 27 5.76 -6.53 -0.15
C TRP A 27 7.03 -7.36 -0.31
N ARG A 28 7.54 -7.88 0.79
CA ARG A 28 8.62 -8.87 0.83
C ARG A 28 8.17 -10.09 1.61
N ALA A 29 8.44 -11.27 1.05
CA ALA A 29 8.32 -12.52 1.79
C ALA A 29 9.40 -12.55 2.88
N GLN A 30 9.01 -12.75 4.13
CA GLN A 30 9.94 -12.91 5.26
C GLN A 30 10.25 -14.37 5.55
N GLY A 31 9.33 -15.28 5.22
CA GLY A 31 9.50 -16.71 5.47
C GLY A 31 8.20 -17.47 5.20
N MET A 32 8.27 -18.77 5.40
CA MET A 32 7.11 -19.64 5.46
C MET A 32 6.80 -19.85 6.95
N GLY A 33 5.58 -19.53 7.35
CA GLY A 33 5.09 -19.83 8.70
C GLY A 33 4.86 -21.34 8.87
N ASP A 34 4.79 -21.79 10.11
CA ASP A 34 4.58 -23.21 10.49
C ASP A 34 3.33 -23.82 9.82
N ASP A 35 2.30 -23.01 9.58
CA ASP A 35 1.05 -23.43 8.94
C ASP A 35 1.15 -23.63 7.41
N GLY A 36 2.36 -23.57 6.84
CA GLY A 36 2.60 -23.65 5.39
C GLY A 36 2.13 -22.41 4.62
N LYS A 37 1.82 -21.31 5.31
CA LYS A 37 1.46 -20.02 4.68
C LYS A 37 2.69 -19.13 4.55
N ARG A 38 2.75 -18.30 3.51
CA ARG A 38 3.86 -17.34 3.35
C ARG A 38 3.54 -16.02 4.03
N ASP A 39 4.48 -15.57 4.85
CA ASP A 39 4.41 -14.27 5.51
C ASP A 39 4.99 -13.18 4.63
N PHE A 40 4.18 -12.15 4.41
CA PHE A 40 4.54 -10.95 3.66
C PHE A 40 4.54 -9.73 4.57
N ARG A 41 5.58 -8.91 4.44
CA ARG A 41 5.68 -7.61 5.10
C ARG A 41 5.97 -6.52 4.10
N CYS A 42 5.23 -5.43 4.20
CA CYS A 42 5.47 -4.24 3.41
C CYS A 42 6.64 -3.45 4.02
N MET A 43 7.71 -3.28 3.26
CA MET A 43 8.89 -2.52 3.68
C MET A 43 8.69 -1.01 3.67
N ALA A 44 7.56 -0.51 3.15
CA ALA A 44 7.29 0.93 3.09
C ALA A 44 6.29 1.41 4.14
N CYS A 45 5.29 0.61 4.50
CA CYS A 45 4.30 0.97 5.51
C CYS A 45 4.30 0.04 6.73
N GLY A 46 5.08 -1.04 6.73
CA GLY A 46 5.15 -1.97 7.85
C GLY A 46 3.99 -2.97 7.94
N ALA A 47 2.99 -2.87 7.06
CA ALA A 47 1.88 -3.83 6.98
C ALA A 47 2.37 -5.28 6.92
N ARG A 48 1.67 -6.20 7.60
CA ARG A 48 1.95 -7.63 7.59
C ARG A 48 0.72 -8.39 7.17
N THR A 49 0.89 -9.42 6.36
CA THR A 49 -0.17 -10.35 6.00
C THR A 49 0.41 -11.71 5.71
N THR A 50 -0.43 -12.73 5.82
CA THR A 50 -0.05 -14.12 5.61
C THR A 50 -0.99 -14.68 4.57
N THR A 51 -0.44 -15.20 3.48
CA THR A 51 -1.23 -15.73 2.36
C THR A 51 -0.96 -17.22 2.18
N SER A 52 -2.05 -17.96 1.96
CA SER A 52 -2.02 -19.38 1.60
C SER A 52 -1.46 -19.61 0.20
N ASP A 53 -1.71 -18.67 -0.70
CA ASP A 53 -1.42 -18.85 -2.14
C ASP A 53 0.05 -18.58 -2.45
N GLY A 54 0.82 -18.17 -1.44
CA GLY A 54 2.24 -17.92 -1.56
C GLY A 54 2.61 -16.67 -2.36
N ASN A 55 1.63 -15.88 -2.80
CA ASN A 55 1.82 -14.65 -3.57
C ASN A 55 1.57 -13.40 -2.70
N PRO A 56 2.30 -12.29 -2.94
CA PRO A 56 2.06 -11.04 -2.22
C PRO A 56 0.63 -10.54 -2.47
N PRO A 57 0.01 -9.88 -1.49
CA PRO A 57 -1.35 -9.35 -1.64
C PRO A 57 -1.39 -8.29 -2.75
N ARG A 58 -2.46 -8.33 -3.55
CA ARG A 58 -2.69 -7.36 -4.65
C ARG A 58 -3.13 -5.98 -4.15
N VAL A 59 -3.36 -5.84 -2.85
CA VAL A 59 -3.77 -4.61 -2.18
C VAL A 59 -2.80 -4.24 -1.07
N CYS A 60 -2.62 -2.93 -0.85
CA CYS A 60 -1.80 -2.44 0.25
C CYS A 60 -2.63 -2.47 1.54
N LEU A 61 -2.37 -3.44 2.43
CA LEU A 61 -3.00 -3.54 3.76
C LEU A 61 -2.35 -2.59 4.76
N ARG A 62 -2.12 -1.33 4.37
CA ARG A 62 -1.52 -0.33 5.28
C ARG A 62 -2.34 -0.31 6.58
N PRO A 63 -1.72 -0.49 7.75
CA PRO A 63 -2.45 -0.39 9.00
C PRO A 63 -2.89 1.06 9.20
N ASP A 64 -4.19 1.28 9.31
CA ASP A 64 -4.79 2.59 9.58
C ASP A 64 -4.76 2.91 11.09
N ALA A 65 -3.61 2.74 11.76
CA ALA A 65 -3.38 3.23 13.13
C ALA A 65 -1.92 3.00 13.56
N PRO A 66 -1.28 3.97 14.23
CA PRO A 66 -0.05 3.71 14.98
C PRO A 66 -0.36 2.75 16.15
N PRO A 67 0.48 1.75 16.45
CA PRO A 67 0.41 1.06 17.73
C PRO A 67 0.88 2.04 18.80
N GLY A 68 -0.06 2.83 19.31
CA GLY A 68 0.08 3.58 20.54
C GLY A 68 -0.32 2.70 21.72
N HIS A 69 0.62 2.57 22.65
CA HIS A 69 0.56 1.96 23.99
C HIS A 69 1.05 0.51 24.09
#